data_AF-A0A7C4GCJ7-F1
#
_entry.id   AF-A0A7C4GCJ7-F1
#
_cell.length_a   1.000
_cell.length_b   1.000
_cell.length_c   1.000
_cell.angle_alpha   90.00
_cell.angle_beta   90.00
_cell.angle_gamma   90.00
#
_symmetry.space_group_name_H-M   'P 1'
#
loop_
_entity.id
_entity.type
_entity.pdbx_description
1 polymer ?
#
loop_
_entity_poly.entity_id
_entity_poly.type
_entity_poly.pdbx_seq_one_letter_code
_entity_poly.pdbx_strand_id
1 'polypeptide(L)'
;MELRATGGGRVELSLSLEQAKRIYTALFCRLQTGGCTSFTDLDQDDLLLTLQTFLQREAAAQGIDGTDHAEWERFLGITHPASCPRRGAADSPGPVRRQTTP
;
A
#
# COMPACT_ATOMS: atom_id res chain seq x y z
N MET A 1 -10.91 2.47 17.73
CA MET A 1 -11.70 2.83 16.55
C MET A 1 -13.07 3.28 17.00
N GLU A 2 -13.34 4.58 16.88
CA GLU A 2 -14.68 5.15 17.00
C GLU A 2 -15.07 5.75 15.66
N LEU A 3 -16.32 5.55 15.26
CA LEU A 3 -16.90 6.13 14.05
C LEU A 3 -18.01 7.08 14.46
N ARG A 4 -17.96 8.33 14.00
CA ARG A 4 -18.98 9.34 14.28
C ARG A 4 -19.52 9.90 12.97
N ALA A 5 -20.84 9.91 12.82
CA ALA A 5 -21.48 10.57 11.69
C ALA A 5 -21.55 12.08 11.97
N THR A 6 -21.05 12.91 11.05
CA THR A 6 -21.03 14.38 11.20
C THR A 6 -22.10 15.09 10.38
N GLY A 7 -23.04 14.32 9.80
CA GLY A 7 -24.09 14.84 8.91
C GLY A 7 -23.61 14.98 7.47
N GLY A 8 -24.55 15.14 6.52
CA GLY A 8 -24.23 15.31 5.10
C GLY A 8 -23.46 14.15 4.46
N GLY A 9 -23.61 12.92 4.98
CA GLY A 9 -22.90 11.74 4.49
C GLY A 9 -21.42 11.66 4.91
N ARG A 10 -20.95 12.58 5.77
CA ARG A 10 -19.57 12.57 6.27
C ARG A 10 -19.43 11.74 7.55
N VAL A 11 -18.28 11.11 7.68
CA VAL A 11 -17.90 10.32 8.84
C VAL A 11 -16.54 10.74 9.34
N GLU A 12 -16.41 10.85 10.66
CA GLU A 12 -15.14 10.99 11.36
C GLU A 12 -14.73 9.66 11.95
N LEU A 13 -13.46 9.34 11.82
CA LEU A 13 -12.88 8.08 12.27
C LEU A 13 -11.71 8.34 13.20
N SER A 14 -11.85 7.97 14.47
CA SER A 14 -10.76 8.05 15.45
C SER A 14 -10.03 6.71 15.52
N LEU A 15 -8.74 6.73 15.18
CA LEU A 15 -7.88 5.55 15.07
C LEU A 15 -6.66 5.70 15.98
N SER A 16 -6.17 4.57 16.51
CA SER A 16 -4.78 4.52 16.96
C SER A 16 -3.82 4.52 15.75
N LEU A 17 -2.56 4.91 15.96
CA LEU A 17 -1.53 4.86 14.92
C LEU A 17 -1.41 3.46 14.30
N GLU A 18 -1.45 2.42 15.12
CA GLU A 18 -1.42 1.03 14.65
C GLU A 18 -2.62 0.66 13.78
N GLN A 19 -3.81 1.21 14.07
CA GLN A 19 -4.98 1.01 13.21
C GLN A 19 -4.84 1.74 11.88
N ALA A 20 -4.29 2.96 11.87
CA ALA A 20 -4.00 3.71 10.66
C ALA A 20 -3.00 2.98 9.74
N LYS A 21 -1.91 2.43 10.31
CA LYS A 21 -0.93 1.60 9.58
C LYS A 21 -1.59 0.40 8.91
N ARG A 22 -2.44 -0.35 9.64
CA ARG A 22 -3.14 -1.52 9.10
C ARG A 22 -4.10 -1.16 7.95
N ILE A 23 -4.84 -0.06 8.07
CA ILE A 23 -5.75 0.41 7.02
C ILE A 23 -4.95 0.79 5.77
N TYR A 24 -3.86 1.54 5.93
CA TYR A 24 -2.97 1.89 4.82
C TYR A 24 -2.46 0.63 4.10
N THR A 25 -1.90 -0.33 4.83
CA THR A 25 -1.35 -1.57 4.25
C THR A 25 -2.42 -2.38 3.51
N ALA A 26 -3.63 -2.48 4.07
CA ALA A 26 -4.74 -3.19 3.44
C ALA A 26 -5.18 -2.52 2.13
N LEU A 27 -5.32 -1.19 2.12
CA LEU A 27 -5.66 -0.42 0.92
C LEU A 27 -4.58 -0.56 -0.15
N PHE A 28 -3.32 -0.42 0.25
CA PHE A 28 -2.18 -0.52 -0.64
C PHE A 28 -2.03 -1.92 -1.27
N CYS A 29 -2.13 -3.01 -0.49
CA CYS A 29 -2.04 -4.35 -1.06
C CYS A 29 -3.27 -4.72 -1.90
N ARG A 30 -4.46 -4.16 -1.61
CA ARG A 30 -5.64 -4.31 -2.48
C ARG A 30 -5.44 -3.64 -3.84
N LEU A 31 -4.81 -2.46 -3.88
CA LEU A 31 -4.41 -1.79 -5.13
C LEU A 31 -3.43 -2.65 -5.95
N GLN A 32 -2.39 -3.16 -5.30
CA GLN A 32 -1.37 -3.97 -5.99
C GLN A 32 -1.90 -5.29 -6.57
N THR A 33 -2.87 -5.92 -5.89
CA THR A 33 -3.47 -7.19 -6.32
C THR A 33 -4.52 -7.03 -7.43
N GLY A 34 -4.76 -5.80 -7.92
CA GLY A 34 -5.68 -5.54 -9.03
C GLY A 34 -7.14 -5.92 -8.73
N GLY A 35 -7.49 -6.03 -7.45
CA GLY A 35 -8.73 -6.67 -7.00
C GLY A 35 -10.01 -5.83 -7.16
N CYS A 36 -9.95 -4.67 -7.80
CA CYS A 36 -11.12 -3.82 -8.01
C CYS A 36 -11.09 -3.15 -9.38
N THR A 37 -12.08 -3.47 -10.20
CA THR A 37 -12.35 -2.87 -11.52
C THR A 37 -12.93 -1.46 -11.46
N SER A 38 -12.95 -0.79 -10.30
CA SER A 38 -13.32 0.63 -10.17
C SER A 38 -12.73 1.31 -8.92
N PHE A 39 -11.43 1.14 -8.66
CA PHE A 39 -10.70 1.97 -7.68
C PHE A 39 -10.19 3.30 -8.26
N THR A 40 -10.55 3.61 -9.51
CA THR A 40 -10.32 4.93 -10.12
C THR A 40 -10.88 6.06 -9.25
N ASP A 41 -11.92 5.79 -8.44
CA ASP A 41 -12.47 6.75 -7.48
C ASP A 41 -11.60 6.91 -6.21
N LEU A 42 -10.87 5.87 -5.78
CA LEU A 42 -9.94 5.95 -4.64
C LEU A 42 -8.58 6.54 -5.00
N ASP A 43 -8.24 6.57 -6.29
CA ASP A 43 -7.11 7.35 -6.83
C ASP A 43 -7.51 8.83 -7.05
N GLN A 44 -8.80 9.10 -7.32
CA GLN A 44 -9.35 10.46 -7.32
C GLN A 44 -9.50 11.04 -5.91
N ASP A 45 -9.78 10.21 -4.91
CA ASP A 45 -9.75 10.60 -3.51
C ASP A 45 -8.31 10.59 -3.00
N ASP A 46 -7.79 11.76 -2.62
CA ASP A 46 -6.49 11.98 -1.95
C ASP A 46 -6.36 11.20 -0.61
N LEU A 47 -7.28 10.30 -0.27
CA LEU A 47 -7.30 9.54 0.97
C LEU A 47 -6.03 8.72 1.16
N LEU A 48 -5.61 7.95 0.15
CA LEU A 48 -4.41 7.11 0.28
C LEU A 48 -3.16 7.97 0.43
N LEU A 49 -3.04 9.03 -0.38
CA LEU A 49 -1.92 9.97 -0.33
C LEU A 49 -1.88 10.75 1.00
N THR A 50 -3.04 11.16 1.52
CA THR A 50 -3.19 11.82 2.81
C THR A 50 -2.75 10.90 3.93
N LEU A 51 -3.23 9.64 3.91
CA LEU A 51 -2.86 8.64 4.91
C LEU A 51 -1.37 8.29 4.83
N GLN A 52 -0.80 8.17 3.63
CA GLN A 52 0.62 7.96 3.42
C GLN A 52 1.44 9.14 3.98
N THR A 53 1.04 10.38 3.68
CA THR A 53 1.72 11.60 4.15
C THR A 53 1.68 11.70 5.67
N PHE A 54 0.53 11.39 6.27
CA PHE A 54 0.39 11.33 7.73
C PHE A 54 1.36 10.30 8.33
N LEU A 55 1.36 9.07 7.82
CA LEU A 55 2.21 8.00 8.32
C LEU A 55 3.71 8.29 8.13
N GLN A 56 4.10 8.95 7.03
CA GLN A 56 5.48 9.38 6.80
C GLN A 56 5.95 10.41 7.83
N ARG A 57 5.08 11.34 8.23
CA ARG A 57 5.38 12.30 9.31
C ARG A 57 5.56 11.61 10.64
N GLU A 58 4.70 10.63 10.96
CA GLU A 58 4.80 9.84 12.18
C GLU A 58 6.05 8.96 12.22
N ALA A 59 6.46 8.40 11.07
CA ALA A 59 7.72 7.67 10.93
C ALA A 59 8.93 8.60 11.14
N ALA A 60 8.93 9.76 10.49
CA ALA A 60 10.00 10.75 10.65
C ALA A 60 10.12 11.25 12.10
N ALA A 61 9.00 11.44 12.80
CA ALA A 61 8.99 11.79 14.23
C ALA A 61 9.63 10.71 15.13
N GLN A 62 9.69 9.47 14.65
CA GLN A 62 10.35 8.33 15.31
C GLN A 62 11.78 8.10 14.81
N GLY A 63 12.30 8.96 13.92
CA GLY A 63 13.63 8.84 13.34
C GLY A 63 13.74 7.75 12.26
N ILE A 64 12.62 7.30 11.70
CA ILE A 64 12.56 6.26 10.67
C ILE A 64 12.57 6.93 9.30
N ASP A 65 13.43 6.47 8.40
CA ASP A 65 13.44 6.93 7.01
C ASP A 65 12.31 6.26 6.21
N GLY A 66 11.24 7.02 5.95
CA GLY A 66 10.11 6.56 5.14
C GLY A 66 10.41 6.39 3.64
N THR A 67 11.62 6.70 3.19
CA THR A 67 12.10 6.43 1.82
C THR A 67 12.86 5.11 1.72
N ASP A 68 13.41 4.62 2.84
CA ASP A 68 13.96 3.27 2.93
C ASP A 68 12.82 2.26 3.02
N HIS A 69 12.77 1.34 2.05
CA HIS A 69 11.68 0.38 1.95
C HIS A 69 11.63 -0.58 3.15
N ALA A 70 12.78 -1.02 3.67
CA ALA A 70 12.85 -1.97 4.76
C ALA A 70 12.49 -1.32 6.10
N GLU A 71 12.91 -0.08 6.32
CA GLU A 71 12.50 0.71 7.48
C GLU A 71 11.01 1.03 7.45
N TRP A 72 10.49 1.37 6.28
CA TRP A 72 9.06 1.61 6.06
C TRP A 72 8.22 0.36 6.33
N GLU A 73 8.60 -0.81 5.81
CA GLU A 73 7.91 -2.08 6.08
C GLU A 73 7.92 -2.41 7.58
N ARG A 74 9.07 -2.20 8.25
CA ARG A 74 9.19 -2.41 9.70
C ARG A 74 8.27 -1.46 10.47
N PHE A 75 8.23 -0.18 10.11
CA PHE A 75 7.34 0.81 10.73
C PHE A 75 5.87 0.43 10.60
N LEU A 76 5.47 -0.03 9.42
CA LEU A 76 4.12 -0.50 9.13
C LEU A 76 3.77 -1.84 9.81
N GLY A 77 4.75 -2.51 10.44
CA GLY A 77 4.55 -3.80 11.08
C GLY A 77 4.34 -4.94 10.08
N ILE A 78 4.81 -4.77 8.83
CA ILE A 78 4.68 -5.78 7.78
C ILE A 78 5.71 -6.88 8.06
N THR A 79 5.26 -7.91 8.76
CA THR A 79 6.01 -9.16 8.98
C THR A 79 5.54 -10.15 7.92
N HIS A 80 6.20 -10.15 6.77
CA HIS A 80 5.88 -11.08 5.68
C HIS A 80 6.02 -12.55 6.14
N PRO A 81 5.11 -13.42 5.69
CA PRO A 81 5.56 -14.60 4.95
C PRO A 81 5.20 -14.55 3.45
N ALA A 82 4.53 -13.49 2.99
CA ALA A 82 4.22 -13.33 1.57
C ALA A 82 4.27 -11.86 1.18
N SER A 83 5.42 -11.42 0.66
CA SER A 83 5.56 -10.15 -0.09
C SER A 83 4.28 -9.89 -0.88
N CYS A 84 3.59 -8.76 -0.66
CA CYS A 84 2.46 -8.37 -1.51
C CYS A 84 2.94 -8.55 -2.97
N PRO A 85 2.29 -9.42 -3.77
CA PRO A 85 2.88 -9.93 -4.99
C PRO A 85 3.22 -8.76 -5.89
N ARG A 86 4.52 -8.51 -6.04
CA ARG A 86 5.06 -7.39 -6.80
C ARG A 86 4.63 -7.56 -8.25
N ARG A 87 3.57 -6.87 -8.66
CA ARG A 87 3.15 -6.84 -10.05
C ARG A 87 4.10 -5.92 -10.81
N GLY A 88 5.25 -6.45 -11.22
CA GLY A 88 6.28 -5.62 -11.84
C GLY A 88 7.61 -6.33 -12.13
N ALA A 89 7.56 -7.52 -12.70
CA ALA A 89 8.57 -7.99 -13.64
C ALA A 89 7.85 -8.99 -14.55
N ALA A 90 7.32 -8.50 -15.67
CA ALA A 90 7.01 -9.38 -16.78
C ALA A 90 8.35 -10.00 -17.20
N ASP A 91 8.56 -11.25 -16.81
CA ASP A 91 9.60 -12.11 -17.36
C ASP A 91 9.36 -12.10 -18.87
N SER A 92 10.18 -11.34 -19.59
CA SER A 92 10.15 -11.35 -21.03
C SER A 92 10.77 -12.68 -21.44
N PRO A 93 10.03 -13.64 -22.03
CA PRO A 93 10.67 -14.83 -22.53
C PRO A 93 11.52 -14.40 -23.72
N GLY A 94 12.83 -14.32 -23.50
CA GLY A 94 13.81 -14.11 -24.56
C GLY A 94 13.65 -15.17 -25.64
N PRO A 95 13.98 -14.85 -26.91
CA PRO A 95 13.59 -15.67 -28.04
C PRO A 95 14.25 -17.05 -27.97
N VAL A 96 13.42 -18.10 -28.03
CA VAL A 96 13.84 -19.50 -28.15
C VAL A 96 14.75 -19.65 -29.37
N ARG A 97 16.04 -19.87 -29.11
CA ARG A 97 17.04 -20.19 -30.12
C ARG A 97 16.80 -21.63 -30.58
N ARG A 98 16.18 -21.81 -31.75
CA ARG A 98 16.02 -23.13 -32.40
C ARG A 98 17.41 -23.71 -32.66
N GLN A 99 17.71 -24.89 -32.09
CA GLN A 99 18.86 -25.68 -32.48
C GLN A 99 18.56 -26.36 -33.82
N THR A 100 19.37 -26.07 -34.83
CA THR A 100 19.48 -26.85 -36.07
C THR A 100 20.67 -27.77 -35.94
N THR A 101 20.44 -29.08 -35.98
CA THR A 101 21.46 -30.13 -36.04
C THR A 101 21.57 -30.61 -37.49
N PRO A 102 22.78 -30.80 -38.06
CA PRO A 102 22.99 -31.63 -39.23
C PRO A 102 23.08 -33.12 -38.88
#